data_AF-A0A8J3S5N9-F1
#
_entry.id   AF-A0A8J3S5N9-F1
#
_cell.length_a   1.000
_cell.length_b   1.000
_cell.length_c   1.000
_cell.angle_alpha   90.00
_cell.angle_beta   90.00
_cell.angle_gamma   90.00
#
_symmetry.space_group_name_H-M   'P 1'
#
loop_
_entity.id
_entity.type
_entity.pdbx_description
1 polymer ?
#
loop_
_entity_poly.entity_id
_entity_poly.type
_entity_poly.pdbx_seq_one_letter_code
_entity_poly.pdbx_strand_id
1 'polypeptide(L)'
;MVGAHGGDALGVAAAAEFGATARASYYLMNEAKVHQGQGAVYLEIQREAEEMFGDRLLPLMRLSVRIPEAYGAQEPVAIWDPSVPFVATINGVLDRFGYPDKNAA
;
A
#
# COMPACT_ATOMS: atom_id res chain seq x y z
N MET A 1 -6.55 26.87 0.96
CA MET A 1 -5.26 26.34 1.46
C MET A 1 -5.60 25.17 2.35
N VAL A 2 -5.61 23.96 1.79
CA VAL A 2 -6.11 22.73 2.45
C VAL A 2 -5.09 22.29 3.50
N GLY A 3 -5.60 21.98 4.70
CA GLY A 3 -4.82 21.75 5.91
C GLY A 3 -3.89 20.55 5.83
N ALA A 4 -2.70 20.72 6.39
CA ALA A 4 -1.70 19.69 6.57
C ALA A 4 -2.28 18.51 7.37
N HIS A 5 -2.25 17.32 6.79
CA HIS A 5 -2.58 16.07 7.45
C HIS A 5 -1.53 15.78 8.54
N GLY A 6 -1.92 15.96 9.81
CA GLY A 6 -1.07 15.85 11.01
C GLY A 6 -0.66 14.44 11.42
N GLY A 7 -0.24 13.59 10.47
CA GLY A 7 0.33 12.27 10.75
C GLY A 7 1.87 12.26 10.83
N ASP A 8 2.54 13.17 10.13
CA ASP A 8 4.01 13.17 9.98
C ASP A 8 4.77 13.78 11.17
N ALA A 9 4.10 14.57 12.02
CA ALA A 9 4.79 15.39 13.01
C ALA A 9 5.46 14.58 14.14
N LEU A 10 4.86 13.47 14.59
CA LEU A 10 5.34 12.72 15.75
C LEU A 10 6.59 11.89 15.47
N GLY A 11 6.67 11.24 14.30
CA GLY A 11 7.83 10.43 13.91
C GLY A 11 9.02 11.27 13.45
N VAL A 12 8.76 12.38 12.75
CA VAL A 12 9.80 13.30 12.26
C VAL A 12 10.48 14.04 13.42
N ALA A 13 9.71 14.48 14.42
CA ALA A 13 10.27 15.16 15.60
C ALA A 13 11.18 14.25 16.43
N ALA A 14 10.76 13.00 16.68
CA ALA A 14 11.57 12.03 17.41
C ALA A 14 12.86 11.65 16.65
N ALA A 15 12.81 11.52 15.32
CA ALA A 15 13.99 11.22 14.51
C ALA A 15 15.00 12.40 14.50
N ALA A 16 14.49 13.64 14.44
CA ALA A 16 15.32 14.85 14.38
C ALA A 16 16.18 15.04 15.63
N GLU A 17 15.68 14.64 16.82
CA GLU A 17 16.45 14.67 18.08
C GLU A 17 17.70 13.77 18.03
N PHE A 18 17.68 12.72 17.20
CA PHE A 18 18.83 11.83 16.96
C PHE A 18 19.61 12.17 15.68
N GLY A 19 19.36 13.33 15.08
CA GLY A 19 19.97 13.72 13.80
C GLY A 19 19.52 12.86 12.60
N ALA A 20 18.46 12.08 12.77
CA ALA A 20 17.87 11.27 11.71
C ALA A 20 16.75 12.05 10.99
N THR A 21 16.62 11.82 9.69
CA THR A 21 15.52 12.38 8.91
C THR A 21 14.52 11.28 8.59
N ALA A 22 13.27 11.46 8.98
CA ALA A 22 12.19 10.58 8.53
C ALA A 22 11.69 11.09 7.18
N ARG A 23 11.88 10.29 6.13
CA ARG A 23 11.32 10.53 4.79
C ARG A 23 10.58 9.27 4.37
N ALA A 24 9.34 9.42 3.91
CA ALA A 24 8.62 8.30 3.34
C ALA A 24 9.39 7.73 2.13
N SER A 25 9.65 6.43 2.08
CA SER A 25 10.30 5.83 0.91
C SER A 25 9.27 5.51 -0.17
N TYR A 26 8.13 4.94 0.25
CA TYR A 26 7.07 4.46 -0.63
C TYR A 26 5.69 4.78 -0.06
N TYR A 27 4.69 4.83 -0.94
CA TYR A 27 3.28 4.99 -0.59
C TYR A 27 2.51 3.76 -1.07
N LEU A 28 1.61 3.26 -0.22
CA LEU A 28 0.72 2.15 -0.55
C LEU A 28 -0.72 2.65 -0.55
N MET A 29 -1.48 2.32 -1.58
CA MET A 29 -2.86 2.75 -1.75
C MET A 29 -3.76 1.58 -2.17
N ASN A 30 -5.00 1.57 -1.68
CA ASN A 30 -6.02 0.63 -2.13
C ASN A 30 -6.63 1.11 -3.46
N GLU A 31 -6.94 0.17 -4.36
CA GLU A 31 -7.61 0.47 -5.63
C GLU A 31 -9.00 1.08 -5.38
N ALA A 32 -9.30 2.19 -6.07
CA ALA A 32 -10.61 2.83 -6.01
C ALA A 32 -11.69 1.96 -6.68
N LYS A 33 -12.83 1.76 -6.01
CA LYS A 33 -13.99 1.07 -6.59
C LYS A 33 -14.81 2.02 -7.49
N VAL A 34 -15.19 1.54 -8.67
CA VAL A 34 -15.88 2.33 -9.71
C VAL A 34 -17.41 2.35 -9.56
N HIS A 35 -17.99 1.57 -8.64
CA HIS A 35 -19.44 1.41 -8.60
C HIS A 35 -20.15 2.58 -7.86
N GLN A 36 -20.95 3.32 -8.64
CA GLN A 36 -21.79 4.48 -8.29
C GLN A 36 -21.06 5.83 -8.13
N GLY A 37 -21.79 6.94 -8.34
CA GLY A 37 -21.29 8.29 -8.65
C GLY A 37 -20.27 8.93 -7.69
N GLN A 38 -19.99 8.33 -6.54
CA GLN A 38 -18.89 8.72 -5.66
C GLN A 38 -17.53 8.13 -6.09
N GLY A 39 -17.50 7.10 -6.95
CA GLY A 39 -16.28 6.46 -7.45
C GLY A 39 -15.40 7.40 -8.29
N ALA A 40 -15.98 8.41 -8.94
CA ALA A 40 -15.23 9.37 -9.76
C ALA A 40 -14.22 10.18 -8.93
N VAL A 41 -14.61 10.62 -7.73
CA VAL A 41 -13.72 11.37 -6.83
C VAL A 41 -12.55 10.48 -6.36
N TYR A 42 -12.82 9.21 -6.04
CA TYR A 42 -11.75 8.30 -5.61
C TYR A 42 -10.79 7.94 -6.76
N LEU A 43 -11.28 7.84 -7.99
CA LEU A 43 -10.44 7.66 -9.17
C LEU A 43 -9.58 8.90 -9.45
N GLU A 44 -10.14 10.10 -9.27
CA GLU A 44 -9.39 11.35 -9.39
C GLU A 44 -8.26 11.43 -8.35
N ILE A 45 -8.56 11.12 -7.08
CA ILE A 45 -7.54 11.05 -6.02
C ILE A 45 -6.46 10.01 -6.33
N GLN A 46 -6.83 8.84 -6.85
CA GLN A 46 -5.87 7.82 -7.23
C GLN A 46 -4.96 8.29 -8.36
N ARG A 47 -5.53 8.92 -9.39
CA ARG A 47 -4.78 9.49 -10.50
C ARG A 47 -3.85 10.62 -10.03
N GLU A 48 -4.33 11.51 -9.15
CA GLU A 48 -3.48 12.55 -8.54
C GLU A 48 -2.32 11.95 -7.74
N ALA A 49 -2.56 10.85 -7.04
CA ALA A 49 -1.52 10.14 -6.31
C ALA A 49 -0.48 9.49 -7.26
N GLU A 50 -0.94 8.90 -8.38
CA GLU A 50 -0.05 8.39 -9.43
C GLU A 50 0.82 9.50 -10.03
N GLU A 51 0.22 10.66 -10.35
CA GLU A 51 0.92 11.83 -10.88
C GLU A 51 1.90 12.44 -9.86
N MET A 52 1.53 12.49 -8.57
CA MET A 52 2.31 13.12 -7.51
C MET A 52 3.47 12.25 -7.01
N PHE A 53 3.24 10.95 -6.84
CA PHE A 53 4.19 10.05 -6.19
C PHE A 53 4.97 9.18 -7.17
N GLY A 54 4.49 8.98 -8.40
CA GLY A 54 5.18 8.26 -9.46
C GLY A 54 5.75 6.92 -9.00
N ASP A 55 7.07 6.74 -9.14
CA ASP A 55 7.77 5.50 -8.77
C ASP A 55 7.74 5.17 -7.26
N ARG A 56 7.43 6.16 -6.41
CA ARG A 56 7.25 5.95 -4.97
C ARG A 56 5.88 5.38 -4.64
N LEU A 57 4.91 5.45 -5.56
CA LEU A 57 3.64 4.75 -5.41
C LEU A 57 3.84 3.27 -5.74
N LEU A 58 3.54 2.42 -4.75
CA LEU A 58 3.53 0.98 -4.91
C LEU A 58 2.30 0.53 -5.71
N PRO A 59 2.32 -0.70 -6.28
CA PRO A 59 1.15 -1.27 -6.92
C PRO A 59 -0.11 -1.16 -6.05
N LEU A 60 -1.23 -0.82 -6.68
CA LEU A 60 -2.50 -0.63 -5.99
C LEU A 60 -3.03 -1.94 -5.40
N MET A 61 -3.44 -1.89 -4.15
CA MET A 61 -3.95 -3.05 -3.42
C MET A 61 -5.44 -3.24 -3.75
N ARG A 62 -5.72 -4.31 -4.50
CA ARG A 62 -7.10 -4.67 -4.85
C ARG A 62 -7.83 -5.27 -3.67
N LEU A 63 -9.12 -4.98 -3.58
CA LEU A 63 -9.98 -5.64 -2.61
C LEU A 63 -10.23 -7.10 -3.03
N SER A 64 -10.06 -8.02 -2.09
CA SER A 64 -10.30 -9.45 -2.30
C SER A 64 -11.11 -10.02 -1.15
N VAL A 65 -12.15 -10.79 -1.48
CA VAL A 65 -12.96 -11.53 -0.50
C VAL A 65 -12.17 -12.62 0.22
N ARG A 66 -11.03 -13.03 -0.33
CA ARG A 66 -10.14 -14.03 0.27
C ARG A 66 -9.36 -13.50 1.47
N ILE A 67 -9.20 -12.17 1.59
CA ILE A 67 -8.50 -11.55 2.72
C ILE A 67 -9.25 -11.78 4.04
N PRO A 68 -10.56 -11.48 4.17
CA PRO A 68 -11.29 -11.77 5.40
C PRO A 68 -11.43 -13.27 5.66
N GLU A 69 -11.50 -14.12 4.62
CA GLU A 69 -11.52 -15.58 4.77
C GLU A 69 -10.19 -16.11 5.37
N ALA A 70 -9.06 -15.69 4.81
CA ALA A 70 -7.73 -16.02 5.34
C ALA A 70 -7.53 -15.49 6.77
N TYR A 71 -8.02 -14.28 7.05
CA TYR A 71 -8.04 -13.73 8.41
C TYR A 71 -8.81 -14.63 9.39
N GLY A 72 -9.97 -15.17 8.97
CA GLY A 72 -10.74 -16.14 9.76
C GLY A 72 -9.99 -17.44 10.02
N ALA A 73 -9.15 -17.87 9.07
CA ALA A 73 -8.24 -19.01 9.22
C ALA A 73 -6.96 -18.69 10.02
N GLN A 74 -6.74 -17.43 10.42
CA GLN A 74 -5.52 -16.93 11.07
C GLN A 74 -4.25 -17.15 10.25
N GLU A 75 -4.37 -17.19 8.92
CA GLU A 75 -3.24 -17.39 8.02
C GLU A 75 -3.06 -16.19 7.09
N PRO A 76 -1.81 -15.82 6.73
CA PRO A 76 -1.57 -14.88 5.66
C PRO A 76 -2.19 -15.39 4.35
N VAL A 77 -2.84 -14.52 3.58
CA VAL A 77 -3.51 -14.92 2.32
C VAL A 77 -2.57 -15.60 1.33
N ALA A 78 -1.27 -15.23 1.34
CA ALA A 78 -0.25 -15.84 0.49
C ALA A 78 0.07 -17.30 0.86
N ILE A 79 -0.22 -17.71 2.09
CA ILE A 79 -0.06 -19.09 2.56
C ILE A 79 -1.39 -19.84 2.41
N TRP A 80 -2.49 -19.20 2.80
CA TRP A 80 -3.82 -19.78 2.82
C TRP A 80 -4.39 -20.07 1.41
N ASP A 81 -4.26 -19.11 0.49
CA ASP A 81 -4.64 -19.27 -0.92
C ASP A 81 -3.63 -18.56 -1.84
N PRO A 82 -2.49 -19.20 -2.15
CA PRO A 82 -1.43 -18.61 -2.97
C PRO A 82 -1.88 -18.34 -4.42
N SER A 83 -3.00 -18.90 -4.86
CA SER A 83 -3.48 -18.79 -6.24
C SER A 83 -4.15 -17.47 -6.55
N VAL A 84 -4.48 -16.67 -5.53
CA VAL A 84 -5.27 -15.45 -5.75
C VAL A 84 -4.43 -14.36 -6.42
N PRO A 85 -5.01 -13.58 -7.36
CA PRO A 85 -4.28 -12.50 -8.04
C PRO A 85 -3.68 -11.46 -7.09
N PHE A 86 -4.28 -11.28 -5.90
CA PHE A 86 -3.80 -10.38 -4.86
C PHE A 86 -2.38 -10.74 -4.36
N VAL A 87 -2.01 -12.03 -4.38
CA VAL A 87 -0.66 -12.49 -4.00
C VAL A 87 0.40 -12.00 -4.98
N ALA A 88 0.08 -11.94 -6.27
CA ALA A 88 0.98 -11.36 -7.28
C ALA A 88 1.24 -9.87 -7.00
N THR A 89 0.22 -9.11 -6.55
CA THR A 89 0.37 -7.71 -6.15
C THR A 89 1.29 -7.57 -4.93
N ILE A 90 1.08 -8.38 -3.89
CA ILE A 90 1.97 -8.41 -2.72
C ILE A 90 3.40 -8.71 -3.14
N ASN A 91 3.60 -9.68 -4.04
CA ASN A 91 4.91 -10.01 -4.55
C ASN A 91 5.57 -8.81 -5.24
N GLY A 92 4.86 -8.09 -6.12
CA GLY A 92 5.40 -6.89 -6.76
C GLY A 92 5.78 -5.78 -5.75
N VAL A 93 5.05 -5.67 -4.64
CA VAL A 93 5.41 -4.75 -3.53
C VAL A 93 6.71 -5.21 -2.85
N LEU A 94 6.81 -6.50 -2.51
CA LEU A 94 8.00 -7.07 -1.85
C LEU A 94 9.26 -6.97 -2.73
N ASP A 95 9.12 -7.10 -4.05
CA ASP A 95 10.24 -6.93 -4.99
C ASP A 95 10.79 -5.50 -4.96
N ARG A 96 9.93 -4.48 -4.83
CA ARG A 96 10.37 -3.09 -4.69
C ARG A 96 11.11 -2.82 -3.38
N PHE A 97 10.86 -3.61 -2.34
CA PHE A 97 11.57 -3.54 -1.07
C PHE A 97 12.87 -4.36 -1.05
N GLY A 98 13.18 -5.09 -2.12
CA GLY A 98 14.39 -5.91 -2.20
C GLY A 98 14.36 -7.13 -1.28
N TYR A 99 13.17 -7.67 -0.99
CA TYR A 99 13.07 -8.93 -0.24
C TYR A 99 13.70 -10.09 -1.04
N PRO A 100 14.36 -11.05 -0.36
CA PRO A 100 15.05 -12.16 -1.01
C PRO A 100 14.10 -13.09 -1.78
N ASP A 101 14.70 -13.93 -2.63
CA ASP A 101 14.02 -14.76 -3.61
C ASP A 101 12.89 -15.62 -3.01
N LYS A 102 11.70 -15.51 -3.58
CA LYS A 102 10.44 -16.05 -3.02
C LYS A 102 10.27 -17.55 -3.25
N ASN A 103 11.15 -18.16 -4.05
CA ASN A 103 11.15 -19.59 -4.37
C ASN A 103 12.22 -20.38 -3.59
N ALA A 104 12.83 -19.79 -2.56
CA ALA A 104 13.94 -20.41 -1.83
C ALA A 104 13.52 -21.45 -0.75
N ALA A 105 12.34 -22.07 -0.88
CA ALA A 105 11.83 -23.09 0.04
C ALA A 105 11.63 -24.43 -0.65
#